data_AF-A0AA88L690-F1
#
_entry.id   AF-A0AA88L690-F1
#
_cell.length_a   1.000
_cell.length_b   1.000
_cell.length_c   1.000
_cell.angle_alpha   90.00
_cell.angle_beta   90.00
_cell.angle_gamma   90.00
#
_symmetry.space_group_name_H-M   'P 1'
#
loop_
_entity.id
_entity.type
_entity.pdbx_description
1 polymer ?
#
loop_
_entity_poly.entity_id
_entity_poly.type
_entity_poly.pdbx_seq_one_letter_code
_entity_poly.pdbx_strand_id
1 'polypeptide(L)'
;MLAHAGHISKMPLLFSLENNMKLCPMIFQALWEHKNPLLQLPHIDEDILKYINSKYHVKTLDKLVRLDEADKKKCFLSLTEK
;
A
#
# COMPACT_ATOMS: atom_id res chain seq x y z
N MET A 1 -18.98 -7.65 -17.07
CA MET A 1 -19.60 -8.72 -17.88
C MET A 1 -20.88 -9.33 -17.29
N LEU A 2 -21.27 -9.08 -16.02
CA LEU A 2 -22.51 -9.65 -15.45
C LEU A 2 -23.78 -8.82 -15.70
N ALA A 3 -23.70 -7.48 -15.70
CA ALA A 3 -24.86 -6.62 -15.98
C ALA A 3 -25.28 -6.64 -17.46
N HIS A 4 -24.31 -6.76 -18.38
CA HIS A 4 -24.58 -6.93 -19.82
C HIS A 4 -25.21 -8.28 -20.16
N ALA A 5 -25.05 -9.29 -19.30
CA ALA A 5 -25.65 -10.61 -19.44
C ALA A 5 -27.07 -10.70 -18.83
N GLY A 6 -27.64 -9.57 -18.37
CA GLY A 6 -29.03 -9.51 -17.85
C GLY A 6 -29.23 -10.08 -16.44
N HIS A 7 -28.17 -10.58 -15.79
CA HIS A 7 -28.25 -11.18 -14.46
C HIS A 7 -28.41 -10.17 -13.31
N ILE A 8 -28.25 -8.87 -13.58
CA ILE A 8 -28.33 -7.81 -12.57
C ILE A 8 -29.22 -6.69 -13.11
N SER A 9 -30.29 -6.36 -12.37
CA SER A 9 -31.31 -5.37 -12.79
C SER A 9 -30.77 -3.94 -12.92
N LYS A 10 -29.68 -3.61 -12.21
CA LYS A 10 -29.02 -2.30 -12.29
C LYS A 10 -27.52 -2.49 -12.41
N MET A 11 -26.94 -1.85 -13.43
CA MET A 11 -25.49 -1.70 -13.54
C MET A 11 -24.98 -0.95 -12.30
N PRO A 12 -24.01 -1.50 -11.53
CA PRO A 12 -23.37 -0.72 -10.49
C PRO A 12 -22.65 0.48 -11.11
N LEU A 13 -22.72 1.63 -10.46
CA LEU A 13 -21.99 2.82 -10.90
C LEU A 13 -20.48 2.53 -10.86
N LEU A 14 -19.72 3.11 -11.80
CA LEU A 14 -18.27 2.98 -11.84
C LEU A 14 -17.63 3.40 -10.50
N PHE A 15 -18.17 4.45 -9.89
CA PHE A 15 -17.77 4.91 -8.55
C PHE A 15 -17.94 3.84 -7.47
N SER A 16 -19.08 3.13 -7.46
CA SER A 16 -19.31 2.06 -6.49
C SER A 16 -18.35 0.89 -6.69
N LEU A 17 -18.04 0.56 -7.94
CA LEU A 17 -17.07 -0.49 -8.27
C LEU A 17 -15.65 -0.07 -7.85
N GLU A 18 -15.23 1.15 -8.14
CA GLU A 18 -13.92 1.69 -7.76
C GLU A 18 -13.74 1.68 -6.23
N ASN A 19 -14.76 2.12 -5.49
CA ASN A 19 -14.72 2.10 -4.03
C ASN A 19 -14.63 0.67 -3.48
N ASN A 20 -15.34 -0.29 -4.07
CA ASN A 20 -15.23 -1.69 -3.67
C ASN A 20 -13.82 -2.24 -3.94
N MET A 21 -13.23 -1.88 -5.08
CA MET A 21 -11.85 -2.26 -5.42
C MET A 21 -10.81 -1.64 -4.47
N LYS A 22 -11.09 -0.47 -3.88
CA LYS A 22 -10.24 0.15 -2.84
C LYS A 22 -10.49 -0.44 -1.45
N LEU A 23 -11.75 -0.78 -1.13
CA LEU A 23 -12.16 -1.27 0.17
C LEU A 23 -11.58 -2.65 0.49
N CYS A 24 -11.59 -3.59 -0.46
CA CYS A 24 -11.07 -4.94 -0.23
C CYS A 24 -9.60 -4.90 0.24
N PRO A 25 -8.66 -4.25 -0.46
CA PRO A 25 -7.28 -4.10 0.01
C PRO A 25 -7.14 -3.40 1.37
N MET A 26 -7.93 -2.37 1.64
CA MET A 26 -7.89 -1.66 2.93
C MET A 26 -8.17 -2.59 4.11
N ILE A 27 -9.15 -3.50 3.94
CA ILE A 27 -9.49 -4.49 4.97
C ILE A 27 -8.36 -5.51 5.12
N PHE A 28 -7.87 -6.07 4.00
CA PHE A 28 -6.82 -7.10 4.05
C PHE A 28 -5.49 -6.59 4.61
N GLN A 29 -5.11 -5.36 4.28
CA GLN A 29 -3.88 -4.74 4.76
C GLN A 29 -4.06 -4.01 6.09
N ALA A 30 -5.28 -3.99 6.65
CA ALA A 30 -5.64 -3.24 7.84
C ALA A 30 -5.18 -1.76 7.77
N LEU A 31 -5.32 -1.15 6.60
CA LEU A 31 -4.78 0.17 6.28
C LEU A 31 -5.87 1.07 5.68
N TRP A 32 -5.87 2.35 6.05
CA TRP A 32 -6.74 3.35 5.44
C TRP A 32 -6.17 3.88 4.11
N GLU A 33 -7.04 4.41 3.23
CA GLU A 33 -6.65 4.93 1.90
C GLU A 33 -5.55 6.03 1.95
N HIS A 34 -5.52 6.82 3.03
CA HIS A 34 -4.59 7.94 3.19
C HIS A 34 -3.25 7.56 3.84
N LYS A 35 -3.10 6.31 4.30
CA LYS A 35 -1.87 5.85 4.94
C LYS A 35 -0.86 5.39 3.90
N ASN A 36 0.43 5.45 4.24
CA ASN A 36 1.49 5.08 3.33
C ASN A 36 1.47 3.58 3.05
N PRO A 37 1.49 3.12 1.77
CA PRO A 37 1.46 1.70 1.42
C PRO A 37 2.65 0.91 1.98
N LEU A 38 3.73 1.55 2.41
CA LEU A 38 4.86 0.87 3.03
C LEU A 38 4.51 0.23 4.39
N LEU A 39 3.46 0.68 5.07
CA LEU A 39 2.99 0.08 6.33
C LEU A 39 2.37 -1.32 6.14
N GLN A 40 2.16 -1.74 4.89
CA GLN A 40 1.76 -3.12 4.60
C GLN A 40 2.89 -4.14 4.84
N LEU A 41 4.14 -3.67 4.88
CA LEU A 41 5.29 -4.56 5.03
C LEU A 41 5.47 -4.94 6.51
N PRO A 42 5.81 -6.20 6.80
CA PRO A 42 6.03 -6.64 8.16
C PRO A 42 7.18 -5.85 8.79
N HIS A 43 7.07 -5.59 10.09
CA HIS A 43 8.05 -4.90 10.93
C HIS A 43 8.25 -3.41 10.64
N ILE A 44 7.57 -2.79 9.67
CA ILE A 44 7.69 -1.35 9.44
C ILE A 44 6.76 -0.58 10.39
N ASP A 45 7.35 0.01 11.43
CA ASP A 45 6.68 0.96 12.33
C ASP A 45 6.61 2.37 11.72
N GLU A 46 5.73 3.23 12.26
CA GLU A 46 5.60 4.63 11.80
C GLU A 46 6.91 5.43 11.94
N ASP A 47 7.80 5.07 12.88
CA ASP A 47 9.08 5.74 13.07
C ASP A 47 10.08 5.43 11.95
N ILE A 48 10.11 4.17 11.50
CA ILE A 48 10.94 3.73 10.39
C ILE A 48 10.41 4.32 9.09
N LEU A 49 9.09 4.43 8.97
CA LEU A 49 8.45 5.11 7.85
C LEU A 49 8.89 6.59 7.76
N LYS A 50 8.93 7.31 8.90
CA LYS A 50 9.43 8.70 8.94
C LYS A 50 10.89 8.78 8.51
N TYR A 51 11.73 7.85 8.98
CA TYR A 51 13.13 7.78 8.57
C TYR A 51 13.28 7.56 7.05
N ILE A 52 12.56 6.58 6.49
CA ILE A 52 12.59 6.27 5.05
C ILE A 52 12.11 7.46 4.23
N ASN A 53 11.01 8.10 4.64
CA ASN A 53 10.46 9.25 3.93
C ASN A 53 11.35 10.50 4.05
N SER A 54 12.03 10.70 5.18
CA SER A 54 12.93 11.84 5.38
C SER A 54 14.26 11.69 4.62
N LYS A 55 14.80 10.47 4.54
CA LYS A 55 16.13 10.23 3.98
C LYS A 55 16.12 9.90 2.49
N TYR A 56 15.09 9.17 2.04
CA TYR A 56 15.02 8.66 0.66
C TYR A 56 13.78 9.14 -0.10
N HIS A 57 12.87 9.88 0.55
CA HIS A 57 11.63 10.39 -0.04
C HIS A 57 10.79 9.33 -0.77
N VAL A 58 10.83 8.10 -0.26
CA VAL A 58 10.11 6.96 -0.83
C VAL A 58 8.68 6.90 -0.27
N LYS A 59 7.70 6.99 -1.17
CA LYS A 59 6.25 6.92 -0.84
C LYS A 59 5.53 5.73 -1.48
N THR A 60 6.22 4.97 -2.31
CA THR A 60 5.63 3.88 -3.10
C THR A 60 6.57 2.67 -3.06
N LEU A 61 6.00 1.47 -3.06
CA LEU A 61 6.75 0.21 -3.05
C LEU A 61 7.70 0.09 -4.25
N ASP A 62 7.28 0.51 -5.44
CA ASP A 62 8.14 0.50 -6.64
C ASP A 62 9.42 1.32 -6.44
N LYS A 63 9.32 2.50 -5.81
CA LYS A 63 10.49 3.31 -5.48
C LYS A 63 11.39 2.63 -4.44
N LEU A 64 10.81 1.93 -3.46
CA LEU A 64 11.57 1.15 -2.48
C LEU A 64 12.36 0.02 -3.14
N VAL A 65 11.75 -0.69 -4.10
CA VAL A 65 12.38 -1.78 -4.86
C VAL A 65 13.53 -1.26 -5.73
N ARG A 66 13.38 -0.08 -6.32
CA ARG A 66 14.39 0.55 -7.19
C ARG A 66 15.58 1.17 -6.47
N LEU A 67 15.56 1.27 -5.14
CA LEU A 67 16.72 1.75 -4.37
C LEU A 67 17.95 0.85 -4.61
N ASP A 68 19.12 1.41 -4.36
CA ASP A 68 20.35 0.63 -4.33
C ASP A 68 20.34 -0.38 -3.17
N GLU A 69 21.05 -1.48 -3.32
CA GLU A 69 21.05 -2.56 -2.33
C GLU A 69 21.65 -2.11 -0.99
N ALA A 70 22.66 -1.23 -1.01
CA ALA A 70 23.26 -0.68 0.20
C ALA A 70 22.26 0.20 0.97
N ASP A 71 21.46 0.98 0.26
CA ASP A 71 20.47 1.86 0.88
C ASP A 71 19.23 1.10 1.37
N LYS A 72 18.81 0.06 0.65
CA LYS A 72 17.79 -0.90 1.13
C LYS A 72 18.21 -1.52 2.46
N LYS A 73 19.44 -2.03 2.58
CA LYS A 73 19.94 -2.62 3.84
C LYS A 73 19.94 -1.60 4.99
N LYS A 74 20.30 -0.34 4.72
CA LYS A 74 20.24 0.75 5.72
C LYS A 74 18.81 1.07 6.18
N CYS A 75 17.82 1.01 5.28
CA CYS A 75 16.41 1.22 5.65
C CYS A 75 15.88 0.19 6.64
N PHE A 76 16.38 -1.05 6.55
CA PHE A 76 15.94 -2.17 7.40
C PHE A 76 16.91 -2.48 8.55
N LEU A 77 18.04 -1.77 8.66
CA LEU A 77 19.03 -2.02 9.70
C LEU A 77 18.46 -1.78 11.11
N SER A 78 17.62 -0.75 11.26
CA SER A 78 16.92 -0.44 12.52
C SER A 78 15.92 -1.52 12.96
N LEU A 79 15.62 -2.49 12.10
CA LEU A 79 14.78 -3.65 12.44
C LEU A 79 15.57 -4.81 13.01
N THR A 80 16.89 -4.87 12.78
CA THR A 80 17.73 -5.98 13.25
C THR A 80 18.12 -5.82 14.72
N GLU A 81 18.02 -4.60 15.27
CA GLU A 81 18.37 -4.28 16.66
C GLU A 81 17.19 -4.35 17.64
N LYS A 82 15.98 -4.71 17.17
CA LYS A 82 14.79 -4.95 18.01
C LYS A 82 14.52 -6.45 18.12
#